data_AF-A0A0T6A9Z1-F1
#
_entry.id   AF-A0A0T6A9Z1-F1
#
_cell.length_a   1.000
_cell.length_b   1.000
_cell.length_c   1.000
_cell.angle_alpha   90.00
_cell.angle_beta   90.00
_cell.angle_gamma   90.00
#
_symmetry.space_group_name_H-M   'P 1'
#
loop_
_entity.id
_entity.type
_entity.pdbx_description
1 polymer ?
#
loop_
_entity_poly.entity_id
_entity_poly.type
_entity_poly.pdbx_seq_one_letter_code
_entity_poly.pdbx_strand_id
1 'polypeptide(L)'
;RGVVFHTNYESSKGREISGCQRAALLFWWEPINRQVRIEGEVERTSPEESDAYFSQRPRGSKLSAWASDQSRPLPSREVLEARMREVEKRYTIGPIPRPRHWGGYRVVPHIFEFWTGRENRLHDRLRFHRTAEGWESLRLYP
;
A
#
# COMPACT_ATOMS: atom_id res chain seq x y z
N ARG A 1 -5.40 8.06 -13.01
CA ARG A 1 -4.26 7.38 -12.35
C ARG A 1 -4.53 7.36 -10.85
N GLY A 2 -4.22 6.25 -10.18
CA GLY A 2 -4.73 5.90 -8.86
C GLY A 2 -3.78 6.06 -7.67
N VAL A 3 -4.11 5.41 -6.56
CA VAL A 3 -3.37 5.50 -5.28
C VAL A 3 -2.23 4.50 -5.23
N VAL A 4 -1.01 4.94 -4.92
CA VAL A 4 0.18 4.07 -4.82
C VAL A 4 0.45 3.68 -3.39
N PHE A 5 0.80 2.41 -3.19
CA PHE A 5 1.46 1.94 -1.98
C PHE A 5 2.61 1.00 -2.35
N HIS A 6 3.59 0.85 -1.47
CA HIS A 6 4.78 0.04 -1.71
C HIS A 6 4.89 -1.10 -0.72
N THR A 7 5.29 -2.28 -1.18
CA THR A 7 5.35 -3.49 -0.34
C THR A 7 6.29 -4.55 -0.94
N ASN A 8 6.40 -5.69 -0.25
CA ASN A 8 7.07 -6.88 -0.77
C ASN A 8 6.06 -7.71 -1.61
N TYR A 9 6.39 -7.96 -2.87
CA TYR A 9 5.59 -8.73 -3.83
C TYR A 9 5.38 -10.20 -3.40
N GLU A 10 6.26 -10.75 -2.57
CA GLU A 10 6.16 -12.11 -2.03
C GLU A 10 5.40 -12.21 -0.71
N SER A 11 4.99 -11.07 -0.12
CA SER A 11 4.20 -11.05 1.12
C SER A 11 2.79 -11.64 0.94
N SER A 12 2.04 -11.85 2.04
CA SER A 12 0.65 -12.36 1.93
C SER A 12 -0.18 -11.53 0.98
N LYS A 13 -0.25 -10.20 1.20
CA LYS A 13 -0.96 -9.26 0.32
C LYS A 13 -0.39 -9.26 -1.11
N GLY A 14 0.92 -9.43 -1.27
CA GLY A 14 1.56 -9.46 -2.59
C GLY A 14 1.14 -10.67 -3.41
N ARG A 15 1.00 -11.83 -2.76
CA ARG A 15 0.48 -13.06 -3.37
C ARG A 15 -1.03 -12.95 -3.65
N GLU A 16 -1.80 -12.42 -2.70
CA GLU A 16 -3.24 -12.18 -2.88
C GLU A 16 -3.52 -11.25 -4.07
N ILE A 17 -2.81 -10.13 -4.18
CA ILE A 17 -2.94 -9.18 -5.31
C ILE A 17 -2.54 -9.84 -6.64
N SER A 18 -1.51 -10.70 -6.62
CA SER A 18 -1.08 -11.41 -7.83
C SER A 18 -2.12 -12.43 -8.31
N GLY A 19 -2.93 -13.00 -7.40
CA GLY A 19 -4.04 -13.89 -7.74
C GLY A 19 -5.36 -13.17 -8.03
N CYS A 20 -5.60 -12.01 -7.41
CA CYS A 20 -6.79 -11.19 -7.59
C CYS A 20 -6.39 -9.71 -7.59
N GLN A 21 -6.33 -9.12 -8.78
CA GLN A 21 -5.89 -7.73 -9.01
C GLN A 21 -6.95 -6.70 -8.60
N ARG A 22 -7.55 -6.85 -7.41
CA ARG A 22 -8.55 -5.94 -6.85
C ARG A 22 -8.20 -5.64 -5.40
N ALA A 23 -8.37 -4.39 -5.01
CA ALA A 23 -8.17 -3.97 -3.63
C ALA A 23 -9.15 -2.89 -3.22
N ALA A 24 -9.38 -2.80 -1.91
CA ALA A 24 -10.04 -1.70 -1.26
C ALA A 24 -9.06 -1.01 -0.30
N LEU A 25 -9.06 0.32 -0.29
CA LEU A 25 -8.32 1.15 0.66
C LEU A 25 -9.34 1.88 1.55
N LEU A 26 -8.99 2.03 2.83
CA LEU A 26 -9.78 2.80 3.79
C LEU A 26 -8.89 3.80 4.51
N PHE A 27 -9.24 5.07 4.40
CA PHE A 27 -8.65 6.15 5.15
C PHE A 27 -9.64 6.56 6.23
N TRP A 28 -9.23 6.48 7.49
CA TRP A 28 -10.03 6.92 8.63
C TRP A 28 -9.34 8.10 9.30
N TRP A 29 -10.07 9.21 9.41
CA TRP A 29 -9.64 10.41 10.11
C TRP A 29 -10.59 10.69 11.27
N GLU A 30 -10.27 10.07 12.41
CA GLU A 30 -11.04 10.21 13.64
C GLU A 30 -11.28 11.67 14.06
N PRO A 31 -10.27 12.57 14.06
CA PRO A 31 -10.45 13.93 14.62
C PRO A 31 -11.45 14.80 13.84
N ILE A 32 -11.72 14.45 12.58
CA ILE A 32 -12.65 15.17 11.72
C ILE A 32 -13.87 14.32 11.34
N ASN A 33 -14.00 13.13 11.93
CA ASN A 33 -15.07 12.17 11.66
C ASN A 33 -15.28 11.95 10.16
N ARG A 34 -14.22 11.61 9.43
CA ARG A 34 -14.29 11.33 7.99
C ARG A 34 -13.65 10.00 7.64
N GLN A 35 -14.31 9.31 6.71
CA GLN A 35 -13.77 8.10 6.10
C GLN A 35 -13.80 8.25 4.58
N VAL A 36 -12.72 7.79 3.93
CA VAL A 36 -12.68 7.63 2.47
C VAL A 36 -12.40 6.17 2.15
N ARG A 37 -13.29 5.54 1.37
CA ARG A 37 -13.06 4.22 0.79
C ARG A 37 -12.74 4.36 -0.69
N ILE A 38 -11.80 3.56 -1.16
CA ILE A 38 -11.38 3.53 -2.57
C ILE A 38 -11.36 2.07 -2.99
N GLU A 39 -12.11 1.71 -4.02
CA GLU A 39 -12.09 0.35 -4.59
C GLU A 39 -11.61 0.42 -6.03
N GLY A 40 -10.73 -0.50 -6.39
CA GLY A 40 -9.98 -0.41 -7.65
C GLY A 40 -9.38 -1.72 -8.09
N GLU A 41 -9.05 -1.75 -9.39
CA GLU A 41 -8.10 -2.73 -9.91
C GLU A 41 -6.69 -2.37 -9.45
N VAL A 42 -5.81 -3.37 -9.32
CA VAL A 42 -4.45 -3.19 -8.84
C VAL A 42 -3.45 -3.54 -9.93
N GLU A 43 -2.62 -2.56 -10.30
CA GLU A 43 -1.50 -2.75 -11.22
C GLU A 43 -0.17 -2.59 -10.49
N ARG A 44 0.89 -3.27 -10.97
CA ARG A 44 2.25 -2.98 -10.48
C ARG A 44 2.71 -1.65 -11.07
N THR A 45 3.32 -0.81 -10.25
CA THR A 45 4.03 0.39 -10.74
C THR A 45 5.23 -0.03 -11.58
N SER A 46 5.74 0.88 -12.42
CA SER A 46 6.95 0.58 -13.18
C SER A 46 8.16 0.34 -12.25
N PRO A 47 9.20 -0.39 -12.71
CA PRO A 47 10.45 -0.52 -11.98
C PRO A 47 11.04 0.85 -11.62
N GLU A 48 11.00 1.80 -12.56
CA GLU A 48 11.53 3.16 -12.40
C GLU A 48 10.78 3.94 -11.33
N GLU A 49 9.44 3.86 -11.30
CA GLU A 49 8.63 4.45 -10.22
C GLU A 49 9.00 3.85 -8.85
N SER A 50 9.19 2.53 -8.80
CA SER A 50 9.58 1.82 -7.57
C SER A 50 11.00 2.18 -7.11
N ASP A 51 11.95 2.31 -8.05
CA ASP A 51 13.33 2.69 -7.77
C ASP A 51 13.42 4.14 -7.30
N ALA A 52 12.68 5.05 -7.95
CA ALA A 52 12.58 6.45 -7.56
C ALA A 52 12.07 6.58 -6.12
N TYR A 53 10.98 5.90 -5.76
CA TYR A 53 10.49 5.91 -4.38
C TYR A 53 11.46 5.22 -3.42
N PHE A 54 12.01 4.05 -3.77
CA PHE A 54 12.92 3.31 -2.89
C PHE A 54 14.17 4.12 -2.54
N SER A 55 14.72 4.85 -3.52
CA SER A 55 15.92 5.68 -3.35
C SER A 55 15.74 6.80 -2.31
N GLN A 56 14.52 7.28 -2.09
CA GLN A 56 14.20 8.33 -1.12
C GLN A 56 13.99 7.79 0.31
N ARG A 57 13.84 6.47 0.48
CA ARG A 57 13.60 5.87 1.79
C ARG A 57 14.80 6.04 2.72
N PRO A 58 14.58 6.18 4.04
CA PRO A 58 15.65 6.13 5.03
C PRO A 58 16.48 4.85 4.89
N ARG A 59 17.79 4.95 5.17
CA ARG A 59 18.73 3.82 5.02
C ARG A 59 18.26 2.56 5.75
N GLY A 60 17.83 2.68 7.01
CA GLY A 60 17.31 1.55 7.78
C GLY A 60 16.11 0.86 7.11
N SER A 61 15.21 1.63 6.48
CA SER A 61 14.06 1.11 5.73
C SER A 61 14.46 0.38 4.45
N LYS A 62 15.56 0.79 3.80
CA LYS A 62 16.12 0.08 2.64
C LYS A 62 16.76 -1.25 3.06
N LEU A 63 17.52 -1.25 4.16
CA LEU A 63 18.14 -2.45 4.72
C LEU A 63 17.08 -3.46 5.19
N SER A 64 16.04 -3.00 5.88
CA SER A 64 14.97 -3.89 6.36
C SER A 64 14.18 -4.54 5.22
N ALA A 65 14.08 -3.88 4.07
CA ALA A 65 13.48 -4.48 2.87
C ALA A 65 14.30 -5.65 2.31
N TRP A 66 15.62 -5.68 2.52
CA TRP A 66 16.49 -6.82 2.17
C TRP A 66 16.50 -7.90 3.25
N ALA A 67 16.45 -7.51 4.53
CA ALA A 67 16.58 -8.45 5.64
C ALA A 67 15.29 -9.22 5.95
N SER A 68 14.12 -8.67 5.61
CA SER A 68 12.82 -9.24 5.98
C SER A 68 12.14 -9.98 4.81
N ASP A 69 11.93 -11.29 4.97
CA ASP A 69 11.01 -12.05 4.13
C ASP A 69 9.57 -11.82 4.61
N GLN A 70 9.01 -10.64 4.28
CA GLN A 70 7.72 -10.18 4.78
C GLN A 70 6.63 -11.27 4.69
N SER A 71 5.94 -11.53 5.80
CA SER A 71 4.86 -12.53 5.94
C SER A 71 5.28 -14.00 5.89
N ARG A 72 6.59 -14.34 5.89
CA ARG A 72 7.04 -15.72 6.12
C ARG A 72 7.17 -16.00 7.64
N PRO A 73 7.03 -17.26 8.09
CA PRO A 73 7.29 -17.63 9.48
C PRO A 73 8.72 -17.23 9.89
N LEU A 74 8.85 -16.62 11.07
CA LEU A 74 10.11 -16.21 11.65
C LEU A 74 10.37 -17.07 12.90
N PRO A 75 11.44 -17.88 12.95
CA PRO A 75 11.70 -18.75 14.09
C PRO A 75 11.91 -17.99 15.41
N SER A 76 12.62 -16.87 15.36
CA SER A 76 12.83 -16.00 16.52
C SER A 76 13.23 -14.59 16.12
N ARG A 77 13.17 -13.65 17.07
CA ARG A 77 13.58 -12.24 16.86
C ARG A 77 15.05 -12.13 16.48
N GLU A 78 15.91 -12.94 17.07
CA GLU A 78 17.36 -12.94 16.90
C GLU A 78 17.76 -13.29 15.46
N VAL A 79 16.98 -14.14 14.79
CA VAL A 79 17.18 -14.46 13.37
C VAL A 79 17.03 -13.20 12.49
N LEU A 80 16.00 -12.39 12.75
CA LEU A 80 15.80 -11.15 11.99
C LEU A 80 16.92 -10.13 12.27
N GLU A 81 17.36 -10.02 13.52
CA GLU A 81 18.45 -9.12 13.91
C GLU A 81 19.80 -9.56 13.33
N ALA A 82 20.05 -10.87 13.24
CA ALA A 82 21.21 -11.42 12.56
C ALA A 82 21.20 -11.08 11.06
N ARG A 83 20.05 -11.25 10.39
CA ARG A 83 19.88 -10.86 8.98
C ARG A 83 20.06 -9.36 8.76
N MET A 84 19.56 -8.51 9.67
CA MET A 84 19.80 -7.07 9.63
C MET A 84 21.30 -6.75 9.69
N ARG A 85 22.05 -7.34 10.63
CA ARG A 85 23.51 -7.17 10.74
C ARG A 85 24.25 -7.65 9.49
N GLU A 86 23.81 -8.76 8.90
CA GLU A 86 24.38 -9.29 7.66
C GLU A 86 24.20 -8.31 6.49
N VAL A 87 22.98 -7.79 6.32
CA VAL A 87 22.66 -6.82 5.26
C VAL A 87 23.37 -5.49 5.49
N GLU A 88 23.52 -5.03 6.73
CA GLU A 88 24.31 -3.84 7.08
C GLU A 88 25.79 -4.00 6.71
N LYS A 89 26.38 -5.17 7.00
CA LYS A 89 27.75 -5.51 6.58
C LYS A 89 27.85 -5.61 5.06
N ARG A 90 26.85 -6.18 4.39
CA ARG A 90 26.82 -6.29 2.93
C ARG A 90 26.79 -4.92 2.24
N TYR A 91 26.03 -3.97 2.81
CA TYR A 91 25.86 -2.64 2.24
C TYR A 91 26.51 -1.55 3.10
N THR A 92 27.74 -1.76 3.56
CA THR A 92 28.42 -0.81 4.48
C THR A 92 28.58 0.58 3.85
N ILE A 93 29.01 0.66 2.60
CA ILE A 93 29.26 1.91 1.88
C ILE A 93 28.48 1.89 0.56
N GLY A 94 27.98 3.06 0.15
CA GLY A 94 27.32 3.25 -1.14
C GLY A 94 25.81 3.01 -1.13
N PRO A 95 25.19 3.04 -2.34
CA PRO A 95 23.75 2.93 -2.49
C PRO A 95 23.27 1.51 -2.19
N ILE A 96 22.13 1.42 -1.51
CA ILE A 96 21.41 0.15 -1.32
C ILE A 96 20.41 0.03 -2.47
N PRO A 97 20.56 -0.94 -3.39
CA PRO A 97 19.61 -1.13 -4.48
C PRO A 97 18.28 -1.66 -3.96
N ARG A 98 17.20 -1.45 -4.72
CA ARG A 98 15.90 -2.06 -4.41
C ARG A 98 15.95 -3.58 -4.61
N PRO A 99 15.46 -4.39 -3.65
CA PRO A 99 15.29 -5.83 -3.86
C PRO A 99 14.31 -6.11 -5.01
N ARG A 100 14.56 -7.14 -5.82
CA ARG A 100 13.67 -7.52 -6.94
C ARG A 100 12.23 -7.86 -6.49
N HIS A 101 12.09 -8.39 -5.28
CA HIS A 101 10.79 -8.74 -4.68
C HIS A 101 10.08 -7.54 -4.04
N TRP A 102 10.60 -6.31 -4.14
CA TRP A 102 10.03 -5.13 -3.50
C TRP A 102 9.66 -4.07 -4.54
N GLY A 103 8.50 -3.43 -4.41
CA GLY A 103 8.12 -2.30 -5.25
C GLY A 103 6.70 -1.81 -5.02
N GLY A 104 6.20 -1.01 -5.95
CA GLY A 104 4.89 -0.37 -5.84
C GLY A 104 3.74 -1.15 -6.49
N TYR A 105 2.56 -0.92 -5.94
CA TYR A 105 1.27 -1.22 -6.54
C TYR A 105 0.45 0.06 -6.64
N ARG A 106 -0.42 0.14 -7.63
CA ARG A 106 -1.37 1.23 -7.84
C ARG A 106 -2.79 0.69 -7.86
N VAL A 107 -3.63 1.21 -6.98
CA VAL A 107 -5.08 0.97 -7.00
C VAL A 107 -5.71 1.99 -7.94
N VAL A 108 -6.16 1.56 -9.12
CA VAL A 108 -6.87 2.36 -10.11
C VAL A 108 -8.35 2.42 -9.71
N PRO A 109 -8.85 3.56 -9.20
CA PRO A 109 -10.17 3.63 -8.60
C PRO A 109 -11.26 3.47 -9.65
N HIS A 110 -12.22 2.58 -9.39
CA HIS A 110 -13.53 2.57 -10.03
C HIS A 110 -14.63 3.03 -9.07
N ILE A 111 -14.36 3.04 -7.76
CA ILE A 111 -15.25 3.60 -6.74
C ILE A 111 -14.46 4.49 -5.77
N PHE A 112 -15.06 5.62 -5.41
CA PHE A 112 -14.75 6.36 -4.19
C PHE A 112 -16.00 6.45 -3.33
N GLU A 113 -15.87 6.31 -2.01
CA GLU A 113 -16.94 6.62 -1.07
C GLU A 113 -16.43 7.59 -0.02
N PHE A 114 -17.13 8.70 0.14
CA PHE A 114 -16.87 9.70 1.16
C PHE A 114 -17.96 9.58 2.22
N TRP A 115 -17.53 9.32 3.45
CA TRP A 115 -18.38 9.28 4.62
C TRP A 115 -18.02 10.43 5.56
N THR A 116 -19.03 11.13 6.06
CA THR A 116 -18.88 12.17 7.08
C THR A 116 -19.81 11.90 8.26
N GLY A 117 -19.23 11.83 9.45
CA GLY A 117 -19.93 11.57 10.69
C GLY A 117 -20.86 12.71 11.08
N ARG A 118 -21.94 12.35 11.76
CA ARG A 118 -22.99 13.25 12.25
C ARG A 118 -23.40 12.78 13.64
N GLU A 119 -23.65 13.71 14.56
CA GLU A 119 -23.99 13.41 15.96
C GLU A 119 -25.29 12.61 16.09
N ASN A 120 -26.28 12.92 15.24
CA ASN A 120 -27.57 12.24 15.19
C ASN A 120 -27.53 10.87 14.47
N ARG A 121 -26.33 10.38 14.12
CA ARG A 121 -26.08 9.10 13.41
C ARG A 121 -26.59 9.05 11.97
N LEU A 122 -27.17 10.13 11.46
CA LEU A 122 -27.58 10.25 10.06
C LEU A 122 -26.38 10.67 9.20
N HIS A 123 -25.38 9.81 9.11
CA HIS A 123 -24.13 10.07 8.40
C HIS A 123 -24.34 10.37 6.92
N ASP A 124 -23.52 11.28 6.40
CA ASP A 124 -23.50 11.55 4.96
C ASP A 124 -22.62 10.52 4.26
N ARG A 125 -23.17 9.85 3.27
CA ARG A 125 -22.43 8.92 2.40
C ARG A 125 -22.64 9.28 0.94
N LEU A 126 -21.56 9.70 0.29
CA LEU A 126 -21.52 10.03 -1.13
C LEU A 126 -20.60 9.04 -1.84
N ARG A 127 -21.17 8.19 -2.70
CA ARG A 127 -20.45 7.20 -3.48
C ARG A 127 -20.32 7.67 -4.91
N PHE A 128 -19.09 7.72 -5.40
CA PHE A 128 -18.75 7.92 -6.80
C PHE A 128 -18.39 6.58 -7.43
N HIS A 129 -18.86 6.35 -8.64
CA HIS A 129 -18.46 5.20 -9.44
C HIS A 129 -18.13 5.65 -10.87
N ARG A 130 -17.16 4.96 -11.47
CA ARG A 130 -16.66 5.29 -12.81
C ARG A 130 -17.54 4.62 -13.87
N THR A 131 -18.00 5.41 -14.84
CA THR A 131 -18.76 4.97 -16.02
C THR A 131 -17.96 5.27 -17.30
N ALA A 132 -18.51 4.91 -18.46
CA ALA A 132 -17.91 5.26 -19.75
C ALA A 132 -17.88 6.77 -20.01
N GLU A 133 -18.83 7.51 -19.44
CA GLU A 133 -19.03 8.95 -19.65
C GLU A 133 -18.33 9.82 -18.59
N GLY A 134 -17.87 9.22 -17.49
CA GLY A 134 -17.15 9.94 -16.44
C GLY A 134 -17.34 9.32 -15.06
N TRP A 135 -17.56 10.17 -14.07
CA TRP A 135 -17.89 9.75 -12.70
C TRP A 135 -19.32 10.13 -12.39
N GLU A 136 -20.08 9.17 -11.90
CA GLU A 136 -21.43 9.39 -11.39
C GLU A 136 -21.45 9.28 -9.88
N SER A 137 -22.31 10.05 -9.23
CA SER A 137 -22.43 10.08 -7.77
C SER A 137 -23.84 9.73 -7.32
N LEU A 138 -23.93 9.03 -6.19
CA LEU A 138 -25.17 8.70 -5.52
C LEU A 138 -25.02 8.83 -4.01
N ARG A 139 -26.13 9.08 -3.32
CA ARG A 139 -26.19 9.12 -1.86
C ARG A 139 -26.59 7.75 -1.33
N LEU A 140 -25.92 7.29 -0.28
CA LEU A 140 -26.26 6.07 0.43
C LEU A 140 -26.89 6.41 1.79
N TYR A 141 -27.74 5.51 2.29
CA TYR A 141 -28.10 5.53 3.71
C TYR A 141 -26.86 5.30 4.58
N PRO A 142 -26.78 5.95 5.77
CA PRO A 142 -25.66 5.80 6.70
C PRO A 142 -25.38 4.33 7.04
#